data_AF-A0A8B9UQE5-F1
#
_entry.id   AF-A0A8B9UQE5-F1
#
_cell.length_a   1.000
_cell.length_b   1.000
_cell.length_c   1.000
_cell.angle_alpha   90.00
_cell.angle_beta   90.00
_cell.angle_gamma   90.00
#
_symmetry.space_group_name_H-M   'P 1'
#
loop_
_entity.id
_entity.type
_entity.pdbx_description
1 polymer ?
#
loop_
_entity_poly.entity_id
_entity_poly.type
_entity_poly.pdbx_seq_one_letter_code
_entity_poly.pdbx_strand_id
1 'polypeptide(L)'
;FFPPKDPSELPKFLRPLHEGTLVLVASFDDPSRRLLAELGSGAVGDLGFRDSWVFVGAKGVRERSPFEQVGHVKNSRGANKYEGWPEALEMEGCIPRRGAEPP
;
A
#
# COMPACT_ATOMS: atom_id res chain seq x y z
N PHE A 1 -17.47 -2.58 1.88
CA PHE A 1 -16.09 -2.70 2.36
C PHE A 1 -15.72 -1.35 2.96
N PHE A 2 -15.78 -1.20 4.29
CA PHE A 2 -15.50 0.10 4.94
C PHE A 2 -14.07 0.07 5.47
N PRO A 3 -13.18 0.96 5.01
CA PRO A 3 -11.84 1.05 5.57
C PRO A 3 -11.91 1.50 7.05
N PRO A 4 -10.97 1.07 7.90
CA PRO A 4 -10.87 1.54 9.28
C PRO A 4 -10.71 3.07 9.30
N LYS A 5 -11.53 3.74 10.12
CA LYS A 5 -11.52 5.22 10.26
C LYS A 5 -10.41 5.73 11.17
N ASP A 6 -9.90 4.88 12.06
CA ASP A 6 -8.87 5.20 13.03
C ASP A 6 -7.62 4.32 12.79
N PRO A 7 -6.39 4.87 12.82
CA PRO A 7 -5.16 4.10 12.67
C PRO A 7 -5.03 2.92 13.64
N SER A 8 -5.61 3.03 14.84
CA SER A 8 -5.62 1.97 15.85
C SER A 8 -6.52 0.77 15.51
N GLU A 9 -7.46 0.94 14.58
CA GLU A 9 -8.32 -0.12 14.07
C GLU A 9 -7.69 -0.87 12.88
N LEU A 10 -6.68 -0.28 12.23
CA LEU A 10 -5.98 -0.91 11.11
C LEU A 10 -5.34 -2.27 11.46
N PRO A 11 -4.69 -2.47 12.63
CA PRO A 11 -4.25 -3.79 13.06
C PRO A 11 -5.39 -4.81 13.19
N LYS A 12 -6.54 -4.37 13.73
CA LYS A 12 -7.71 -5.24 13.92
C LYS A 12 -8.32 -5.66 12.58
N PHE A 13 -8.18 -4.82 11.56
CA PHE A 13 -8.58 -5.12 10.19
C PHE A 13 -7.59 -6.06 9.48
N LEU A 14 -6.28 -5.84 9.64
CA LEU A 14 -5.24 -6.57 8.90
C LEU A 14 -4.84 -7.92 9.51
N ARG A 15 -5.04 -8.13 10.81
CA ARG A 15 -4.69 -9.39 11.50
C ARG A 15 -5.57 -10.58 11.11
N PRO A 16 -6.90 -10.46 11.00
CA PRO A 16 -7.78 -11.58 10.68
C PRO A 16 -7.74 -12.02 9.21
N LEU A 17 -7.01 -11.31 8.35
CA LEU A 17 -6.92 -11.65 6.92
C LEU A 17 -6.25 -13.02 6.73
N HIS A 18 -6.85 -13.86 5.89
CA HIS A 18 -6.27 -15.14 5.51
C HIS A 18 -5.02 -14.95 4.66
N GLU A 19 -4.06 -15.88 4.76
CA GLU A 19 -2.89 -15.89 3.88
C GLU A 19 -3.29 -15.97 2.41
N GLY A 20 -2.60 -15.18 1.58
CA GLY A 20 -2.94 -15.03 0.16
C GLY A 20 -4.08 -14.05 -0.12
N THR A 21 -4.66 -13.40 0.90
CA THR A 21 -5.59 -12.28 0.67
C THR A 21 -4.83 -11.10 0.07
N LEU A 22 -5.31 -10.61 -1.08
CA LEU A 22 -4.80 -9.40 -1.71
C LEU A 22 -5.19 -8.17 -0.90
N VAL A 23 -4.24 -7.27 -0.69
CA VAL A 23 -4.44 -6.00 0.01
C VAL A 23 -4.02 -4.87 -0.91
N LEU A 24 -4.98 -4.02 -1.28
CA LEU A 24 -4.76 -2.82 -2.08
C LEU A 24 -4.78 -1.62 -1.13
N VAL A 25 -3.75 -0.77 -1.22
CA VAL A 25 -3.57 0.38 -0.33
C VAL A 25 -3.29 1.61 -1.17
N ALA A 26 -3.97 2.70 -0.82
CA ALA A 26 -3.70 4.03 -1.34
C ALA A 26 -3.58 5.00 -0.15
N SER A 27 -2.55 5.83 -0.15
CA SER A 27 -2.35 6.83 0.90
C SER A 27 -3.29 8.02 0.71
N PHE A 28 -3.83 8.53 1.81
CA PHE A 28 -4.45 9.85 1.87
C PHE A 28 -3.93 10.56 3.13
N ASP A 29 -3.36 11.75 2.94
CA ASP A 29 -2.72 12.57 3.96
C ASP A 29 -1.37 12.06 4.51
N ASP A 30 -1.38 11.18 5.53
CA ASP A 30 -0.17 10.59 6.12
C ASP A 30 -0.42 9.13 6.52
N PRO A 31 0.16 8.14 5.81
CA PRO A 31 -0.13 6.73 6.06
C PRO A 31 0.59 6.19 7.31
N SER A 32 -0.09 5.32 8.07
CA SER A 32 0.53 4.59 9.20
C SER A 32 1.56 3.55 8.70
N ARG A 33 2.83 3.97 8.66
CA ARG A 33 3.95 3.28 7.99
C ARG A 33 4.30 1.90 8.54
N ARG A 34 4.21 1.72 9.87
CA ARG A 34 4.69 0.48 10.53
C ARG A 34 3.89 -0.78 10.15
N LEU A 35 2.57 -0.67 10.05
CA LEU A 35 1.71 -1.82 9.76
C LEU A 35 1.76 -2.27 8.30
N LEU A 36 2.02 -1.33 7.40
CA LEU A 36 2.05 -1.59 5.96
C LEU A 36 3.36 -2.27 5.53
N ALA A 37 4.44 -2.13 6.30
CA ALA A 37 5.69 -2.86 6.10
C ALA A 37 5.50 -4.38 6.24
N GLU A 38 4.65 -4.82 7.18
CA GLU A 38 4.34 -6.24 7.40
C GLU A 38 3.54 -6.88 6.25
N LEU A 39 3.02 -6.08 5.32
CA LEU A 39 2.30 -6.54 4.13
C LEU A 39 3.20 -6.72 2.91
N GLY A 40 4.51 -6.49 3.06
CA GLY A 40 5.51 -6.67 2.00
C GLY A 40 5.88 -5.42 1.22
N SER A 41 5.58 -4.22 1.73
CA SER A 41 6.06 -2.97 1.11
C SER A 41 7.51 -2.67 1.52
N GLY A 42 8.38 -2.51 0.52
CA GLY A 42 9.75 -2.01 0.62
C GLY A 42 9.86 -0.48 0.64
N ALA A 43 8.93 0.25 0.03
CA ALA A 43 9.00 1.72 -0.04
C ALA A 43 8.36 2.46 1.16
N VAL A 44 7.53 1.78 1.97
CA VAL A 44 6.82 2.42 3.09
C VAL A 44 7.75 3.04 4.15
N GLY A 45 8.97 2.52 4.29
CA GLY A 45 9.98 3.05 5.20
C GLY A 45 10.49 4.44 4.80
N ASP A 46 10.50 4.73 3.50
CA ASP A 46 11.10 5.94 2.91
C ASP A 46 10.06 7.02 2.57
N LEU A 47 8.78 6.78 2.84
CA LEU A 47 7.72 7.77 2.59
C LEU A 47 7.99 9.06 3.37
N GLY A 48 7.77 10.21 2.75
CA GLY A 48 7.80 11.54 3.34
C GLY A 48 6.44 12.03 3.80
N PHE A 49 6.40 13.22 4.39
CA PHE A 49 5.14 13.89 4.75
C PHE A 49 4.38 14.29 3.49
N ARG A 50 3.13 13.81 3.35
CA ARG A 50 2.23 14.04 2.20
C ARG A 50 2.72 13.49 0.86
N ASP A 51 3.58 12.48 0.92
CA ASP A 51 3.91 11.74 -0.29
C ASP A 51 2.70 10.91 -0.73
N SER A 52 2.39 10.97 -2.01
CA SER A 52 1.36 10.11 -2.58
C SER A 52 1.98 8.73 -2.86
N TRP A 53 1.29 7.69 -2.42
CA TRP A 53 1.76 6.30 -2.48
C TRP A 53 0.61 5.31 -2.70
N VAL A 54 0.82 4.36 -3.62
CA VAL A 54 -0.09 3.24 -3.87
C VAL A 54 0.67 1.93 -3.84
N PHE A 55 0.01 0.87 -3.37
CA PHE A 55 0.65 -0.44 -3.17
C PHE A 55 -0.36 -1.58 -3.27
N VAL A 56 0.12 -2.71 -3.83
CA VAL A 56 -0.59 -3.98 -3.85
C VAL A 56 0.30 -5.05 -3.20
N GLY A 57 -0.22 -5.63 -2.12
CA GLY A 57 0.45 -6.68 -1.36
C GLY A 57 -0.44 -7.90 -1.15
N ALA A 58 0.10 -8.88 -0.42
CA ALA A 58 -0.63 -10.05 0.01
C ALA A 58 -0.24 -10.43 1.44
N LYS A 59 -1.22 -10.87 2.23
CA LYS A 59 -0.95 -11.35 3.60
C LYS A 59 -0.11 -12.63 3.56
N GLY A 60 0.99 -12.66 4.32
CA GLY A 60 1.87 -13.83 4.45
C GLY A 60 2.95 -13.93 3.37
N VAL A 61 3.13 -12.89 2.55
CA VAL A 61 4.22 -12.87 1.55
C VAL A 61 5.57 -12.75 2.28
N ARG A 62 6.45 -13.73 2.09
CA ARG A 62 7.78 -13.79 2.74
C ARG A 62 8.88 -13.10 1.91
N GLU A 63 8.68 -13.01 0.61
CA GLU A 63 9.55 -12.27 -0.29
C GLU A 63 8.91 -10.92 -0.62
N ARG A 64 9.72 -9.88 -0.87
CA ARG A 64 9.23 -8.60 -1.40
C ARG A 64 8.32 -8.91 -2.58
N SER A 65 7.06 -8.48 -2.50
CA SER A 65 6.04 -8.79 -3.50
C SER A 65 6.61 -8.43 -4.89
N PRO A 66 6.65 -9.35 -5.87
CA PRO A 66 7.01 -8.97 -7.24
C PRO A 66 5.98 -8.02 -7.86
N PHE A 67 4.86 -7.79 -7.16
CA PHE A 67 3.82 -6.81 -7.49
C PHE A 67 3.97 -5.50 -6.70
N GLU A 68 5.18 -5.21 -6.20
CA GLU A 68 5.55 -3.87 -5.74
C GLU A 68 5.65 -2.92 -6.96
N GLN A 69 4.52 -2.63 -7.59
CA GLN A 69 4.38 -1.40 -8.33
C GLN A 69 4.16 -0.30 -7.28
N VAL A 70 5.27 0.16 -6.73
CA VAL A 70 5.27 1.34 -5.88
C VAL A 70 5.17 2.54 -6.79
N GLY A 71 3.96 3.05 -6.95
CA GLY A 71 3.82 4.44 -7.33
C GLY A 71 4.22 5.30 -6.14
N HIS A 72 5.25 6.13 -6.28
CA HIS A 72 5.62 7.14 -5.28
C HIS A 72 5.90 8.49 -5.95
N VAL A 73 5.20 9.53 -5.51
CA VAL A 73 5.50 10.91 -5.88
C VAL A 73 5.79 11.70 -4.61
N LYS A 74 6.99 12.26 -4.55
CA LYS A 74 7.44 13.08 -3.42
C LYS A 74 6.74 14.42 -3.40
N ASN A 75 6.30 14.83 -2.23
CA ASN A 75 5.85 16.19 -1.97
C ASN A 75 7.04 17.16 -2.11
N SER A 76 6.99 18.07 -3.08
CA SER A 76 8.01 19.10 -3.29
C SER A 76 7.36 20.42 -3.66
N ARG A 77 7.67 21.49 -2.92
CA ARG A 77 7.09 22.83 -3.13
C ARG A 77 7.25 23.35 -4.57
N GLY A 78 8.26 22.90 -5.31
CA GLY A 78 8.51 23.32 -6.69
C GLY A 78 7.91 22.42 -7.77
N ALA A 79 7.43 21.22 -7.43
CA ALA A 79 6.91 20.22 -8.39
C ALA A 79 5.48 19.75 -8.08
N ASN A 80 4.88 20.22 -6.99
CA ASN A 80 3.53 19.89 -6.60
C ASN A 80 2.51 20.45 -7.59
N LYS A 81 1.57 19.60 -8.01
CA LYS A 81 0.45 19.98 -8.88
C LYS A 81 -0.62 20.78 -8.14
N TYR A 82 -0.78 20.56 -6.84
CA TYR A 82 -1.73 21.25 -5.98
C TYR A 82 -1.01 21.96 -4.82
N GLU A 83 -1.69 22.85 -4.11
CA GLU A 83 -1.10 23.60 -2.99
C GLU A 83 -0.68 22.66 -1.85
N GLY A 84 0.63 22.35 -1.81
CA GLY A 84 1.21 21.46 -0.80
C GLY A 84 0.96 19.97 -1.02
N TRP A 85 0.49 19.56 -2.21
CA TRP A 85 0.23 18.16 -2.56
C TRP A 85 0.73 17.79 -3.97
N PRO A 86 1.37 16.61 -4.14
CA PRO A 86 1.74 16.09 -5.45
C PRO A 86 0.51 15.63 -6.26
N GLU A 87 0.71 15.31 -7.53
CA GLU A 87 -0.33 14.72 -8.38
C GLU A 87 -0.85 13.39 -7.81
N ALA A 88 -2.13 13.08 -8.09
CA ALA A 88 -2.70 11.79 -7.74
C ALA A 88 -1.97 10.68 -8.49
N LEU A 89 -1.62 9.60 -7.78
CA LEU A 89 -1.05 8.44 -8.45
C LEU A 89 -2.12 7.48 -8.91
N GLU A 90 -1.88 6.95 -10.09
CA GLU A 90 -2.65 5.86 -10.68
C GLU A 90 -1.72 4.67 -10.92
N MET A 91 -2.28 3.48 -10.76
CA MET A 91 -1.58 2.23 -11.01
C MET A 91 -2.56 1.21 -11.57
N GLU A 92 -2.15 0.52 -12.61
CA GLU A 92 -2.90 -0.55 -13.25
C GLU A 92 -2.02 -1.79 -13.45
N GLY A 93 -2.64 -2.95 -13.57
CA GLY A 93 -1.90 -4.19 -13.81
C GLY A 93 -2.74 -5.45 -13.63
N CYS A 94 -2.10 -6.58 -13.91
CA CYS A 94 -2.69 -7.90 -13.81
C CYS A 94 -2.07 -8.66 -12.65
N ILE A 95 -2.89 -9.05 -11.67
CA ILE A 95 -2.45 -9.92 -10.56
C ILE A 95 -2.69 -11.38 -10.99
N PRO A 96 -1.64 -12.22 -11.09
CA PRO A 96 -1.81 -13.64 -11.38
C PRO A 96 -2.73 -14.27 -10.35
N ARG A 97 -3.73 -15.01 -10.81
CA ARG A 97 -4.57 -15.79 -9.90
C ARG A 97 -3.70 -16.85 -9.25
N ARG A 98 -3.87 -17.05 -7.95
CA ARG A 98 -3.28 -18.20 -7.26
C ARG A 98 -3.71 -19.44 -8.05
N GLY A 99 -2.75 -20.14 -8.66
CA GLY A 99 -3.03 -21.39 -9.36
C GLY A 99 -3.66 -22.34 -8.35
N ALA A 100 -4.72 -23.05 -8.74
CA ALA A 100 -5.18 -24.18 -7.96
C ALA A 100 -3.98 -25.10 -7.76
N GLU A 101 -3.57 -25.32 -6.52
CA GLU A 101 -2.61 -26.38 -6.21
C GLU A 101 -3.24 -27.68 -6.72
N PRO A 102 -2.55 -28.47 -7.57
CA PRO A 102 -3.05 -29.79 -7.94
C PRO A 102 -3.23 -30.60 -6.65
N PRO A 103 -4.29 -31.44 -6.55
CA PRO A 103 -4.48 -32.30 -5.40
C PRO A 103 -3.32 -33.27 -5.17
#